data_AF-A0A385EN13-F1
#
_entry.id   AF-A0A385EN13-F1
#
_cell.length_a   1.000
_cell.length_b   1.000
_cell.length_c   1.000
_cell.angle_alpha   90.00
_cell.angle_beta   90.00
_cell.angle_gamma   90.00
#
_symmetry.space_group_name_H-M   'P 1'
#
loop_
_entity.id
_entity.type
_entity.pdbx_description
1 polymer ?
#
loop_
_entity_poly.entity_id
_entity_poly.type
_entity_poly.pdbx_seq_one_letter_code
_entity_poly.pdbx_strand_id
1 'polypeptide(L)'
;MIGRQYRRPKNCRYRRFKEYTMTDITTPSVYVGTYHKYNCGSIAGAWLDLTDFDSSEEFYERCRELHANEADPEFMFQDWEGIPSGMASECHINWDFINGFKQAREEGNEAAFVAFVDLFNSTDFDLFRDAYMGEAKDEETFAEEYLNDSGLLNDIPESVARYFDIVAYARDLFIGDFSLHDGHVFNMTC
;
A
#
# COMPACT_ATOMS: atom_id res chain seq x y z
N MET A 1 -26.55 -20.02 -11.38
CA MET A 1 -25.36 -19.36 -10.83
C MET A 1 -25.48 -17.88 -11.15
N ILE A 2 -25.90 -17.08 -10.18
CA ILE A 2 -26.11 -15.64 -10.38
C ILE A 2 -24.97 -14.97 -9.61
N GLY A 3 -23.94 -14.53 -10.34
CA GLY A 3 -22.86 -13.74 -9.78
C GLY A 3 -23.45 -12.41 -9.28
N ARG A 4 -23.37 -12.15 -7.98
CA ARG A 4 -23.65 -10.83 -7.42
C ARG A 4 -22.51 -9.92 -7.85
N GLN A 5 -22.68 -9.19 -8.96
CA GLN A 5 -21.86 -8.02 -9.23
C GLN A 5 -22.21 -6.97 -8.18
N TYR A 6 -21.35 -6.83 -7.18
CA TYR A 6 -21.39 -5.68 -6.29
C TYR A 6 -21.20 -4.42 -7.15
N ARG A 7 -22.25 -3.61 -7.26
CA ARG A 7 -22.16 -2.33 -7.95
C ARG A 7 -21.20 -1.45 -7.15
N ARG A 8 -20.05 -1.12 -7.75
CA ARG A 8 -19.10 -0.13 -7.23
C ARG A 8 -19.86 1.17 -6.89
N PRO A 9 -19.74 1.72 -5.68
CA PRO A 9 -20.30 3.03 -5.39
C PRO A 9 -19.62 4.05 -6.32
N LYS A 10 -20.43 4.74 -7.11
CA LYS A 10 -19.96 5.76 -8.06
C LYS A 10 -19.69 7.04 -7.29
N ASN A 11 -18.44 7.51 -7.33
CA ASN A 11 -18.05 8.88 -7.02
C ASN A 11 -18.41 9.37 -5.61
N CYS A 12 -17.74 8.87 -4.57
CA CYS A 12 -17.69 9.61 -3.32
C CYS A 12 -16.41 10.46 -3.29
N ARG A 13 -16.55 11.76 -3.61
CA ARG A 13 -15.48 12.74 -3.39
C ARG A 13 -15.36 12.96 -1.89
N TYR A 14 -14.45 12.22 -1.25
CA TYR A 14 -14.32 12.24 0.19
C TYR A 14 -13.89 13.62 0.70
N ARG A 15 -14.70 14.15 1.63
CA ARG A 15 -14.37 15.34 2.40
C ARG A 15 -13.16 15.00 3.27
N ARG A 16 -12.05 15.66 2.99
CA ARG A 16 -10.81 15.67 3.76
C ARG A 16 -11.11 15.80 5.28
N PHE A 17 -11.17 14.68 5.99
CA PHE A 17 -11.17 14.67 7.45
C PHE A 17 -9.76 15.12 7.89
N LYS A 18 -9.69 16.28 8.54
CA LYS A 18 -8.43 16.81 9.08
C LYS A 18 -8.09 16.06 10.36
N GLU A 19 -6.82 15.67 10.46
CA GLU A 19 -6.14 15.07 11.63
C GLU A 19 -6.46 13.59 11.92
N TYR A 20 -6.29 12.73 10.91
CA TYR A 20 -5.62 11.44 11.14
C TYR A 20 -4.19 11.62 10.64
N THR A 21 -3.20 11.09 11.36
CA THR A 21 -1.81 11.10 10.89
C THR A 21 -1.74 10.19 9.67
N MET A 22 -1.97 10.77 8.50
CA MET A 22 -1.62 10.16 7.22
C MET A 22 -0.16 9.79 7.37
N THR A 23 0.15 8.50 7.31
CA THR A 23 1.53 8.01 7.36
C THR A 23 2.29 8.79 6.32
N ASP A 24 3.31 9.56 6.72
CA ASP A 24 4.12 10.32 5.75
C ASP A 24 4.76 9.29 4.82
N ILE A 25 4.25 9.23 3.59
CA ILE A 25 4.66 8.21 2.62
C ILE A 25 6.08 8.55 2.20
N THR A 26 7.01 7.69 2.57
CA THR A 26 8.40 7.83 2.16
C THR A 26 8.57 7.20 0.78
N THR A 27 9.23 7.90 -0.14
CA THR A 27 9.51 7.35 -1.47
C THR A 27 10.43 6.13 -1.37
N PRO A 28 10.09 4.99 -2.02
CA PRO A 28 10.92 3.80 -2.06
C PRO A 28 12.36 4.13 -2.47
N SER A 29 13.30 3.97 -1.53
CA SER A 29 14.70 4.32 -1.73
C SER A 29 15.59 3.26 -1.10
N VAL A 30 16.79 3.09 -1.64
CA VAL A 30 17.77 2.10 -1.15
C VAL A 30 19.15 2.74 -1.03
N TYR A 31 19.87 2.41 0.04
CA TYR A 31 21.28 2.76 0.20
C TYR A 31 22.15 1.69 -0.45
N VAL A 32 22.81 2.06 -1.55
CA VAL A 32 23.64 1.15 -2.33
C VAL A 32 25.11 1.33 -2.00
N GLY A 33 25.72 0.30 -1.43
CA GLY A 33 27.16 0.12 -1.30
C GLY A 33 27.64 -1.11 -2.06
N THR A 34 28.84 -1.61 -1.72
CA THR A 34 29.36 -2.89 -2.24
C THR A 34 29.83 -3.80 -1.11
N TYR A 35 29.72 -5.12 -1.30
CA TYR A 35 30.26 -6.10 -0.35
C TYR A 35 31.78 -5.94 -0.17
N HIS A 36 32.51 -5.57 -1.23
CA HIS A 36 33.94 -5.30 -1.14
C HIS A 36 34.25 -4.17 -0.16
N LYS A 37 33.60 -3.01 -0.31
CA LYS A 37 33.77 -1.87 0.62
C LYS A 37 33.42 -2.25 2.05
N TYR A 38 32.30 -2.94 2.24
CA TYR A 38 31.85 -3.39 3.57
C TYR A 38 32.91 -4.28 4.25
N ASN A 39 33.43 -5.27 3.51
CA ASN A 39 34.50 -6.16 3.99
C ASN A 39 35.82 -5.43 4.28
N CYS A 40 36.04 -4.27 3.65
CA CYS A 40 37.17 -3.38 3.91
C CYS A 40 36.87 -2.32 5.00
N GLY A 41 35.78 -2.46 5.74
CA GLY A 41 35.41 -1.54 6.84
C GLY A 41 34.87 -0.19 6.35
N SER A 42 34.36 -0.12 5.13
CA SER A 42 33.77 1.08 4.53
C SER A 42 32.30 0.86 4.21
N ILE A 43 31.45 1.77 4.69
CA ILE A 43 30.03 1.83 4.34
C ILE A 43 29.77 2.83 3.20
N ALA A 44 30.78 3.18 2.41
CA ALA A 44 30.63 4.21 1.38
C ALA A 44 29.68 3.74 0.27
N GLY A 45 28.58 4.46 0.13
CA GLY A 45 27.52 4.23 -0.84
C GLY A 45 26.72 5.51 -1.10
N ALA A 46 25.56 5.37 -1.74
CA ALA A 46 24.63 6.47 -1.91
C ALA A 46 23.18 5.98 -1.83
N TRP A 47 22.30 6.86 -1.35
CA TRP A 47 20.86 6.69 -1.49
C TRP A 47 20.44 6.90 -2.94
N LEU A 48 19.64 5.98 -3.47
CA LEU A 48 19.00 6.07 -4.77
C LEU A 48 17.48 5.97 -4.59
N ASP A 49 16.75 6.91 -5.18
CA ASP A 49 15.28 6.87 -5.29
C ASP A 49 14.91 5.86 -6.37
N LEU A 50 14.20 4.79 -6.00
CA LEU A 50 13.84 3.72 -6.93
C LEU A 50 12.80 4.17 -7.95
N THR A 51 12.09 5.27 -7.67
CA THR A 51 11.08 5.82 -8.57
C THR A 51 11.68 6.64 -9.72
N ASP A 52 12.96 6.99 -9.65
CA ASP A 52 13.69 7.70 -10.72
C ASP A 52 14.03 6.80 -11.93
N PHE A 53 13.94 5.47 -11.80
CA PHE A 53 14.37 4.53 -12.84
C PHE A 53 13.19 3.84 -13.52
N ASP A 54 13.14 3.81 -14.84
CA ASP A 54 12.05 3.16 -15.58
C ASP A 54 12.15 1.62 -15.57
N SER A 55 13.35 1.10 -15.29
CA SER A 55 13.63 -0.33 -15.28
C SER A 55 14.70 -0.71 -14.27
N SER A 56 14.75 -2.00 -13.92
CA SER A 56 15.80 -2.54 -13.04
C SER A 56 17.19 -2.40 -13.66
N GLU A 57 17.28 -2.50 -14.97
CA GLU A 57 18.49 -2.42 -15.77
C GLU A 57 19.14 -1.04 -15.63
N GLU A 58 18.34 0.02 -15.75
CA GLU A 58 18.77 1.41 -15.57
C GLU A 58 19.29 1.66 -14.15
N PHE A 59 18.59 1.13 -13.14
CA PHE A 59 19.06 1.19 -11.75
C PHE A 59 20.42 0.51 -11.58
N TYR A 60 20.61 -0.69 -12.13
CA TYR A 60 21.89 -1.39 -12.03
C TYR A 60 23.00 -0.71 -12.85
N GLU A 61 22.69 -0.08 -13.98
CA GLU A 61 23.64 0.78 -14.70
C GLU A 61 24.08 1.96 -13.83
N ARG A 62 23.13 2.63 -13.16
CA ARG A 62 23.45 3.70 -12.22
C ARG A 62 24.31 3.23 -11.04
N CYS A 63 24.06 2.03 -10.52
CA CYS A 63 24.90 1.41 -9.48
C CYS A 63 26.33 1.16 -9.98
N ARG A 64 26.50 0.69 -11.23
CA ARG A 64 27.83 0.49 -11.84
C ARG A 64 28.58 1.81 -11.99
N GLU A 65 27.90 2.88 -12.40
CA GLU A 65 28.52 4.21 -12.47
C GLU A 65 28.95 4.72 -11.10
N LEU A 66 28.09 4.57 -10.08
CA LEU A 66 28.36 4.97 -8.71
C LEU A 66 29.61 4.26 -8.13
N HIS A 67 29.86 3.03 -8.57
CA HIS A 67 30.96 2.19 -8.12
C HIS A 67 31.97 1.86 -9.22
N ALA A 68 32.11 2.74 -10.22
CA ALA A 68 33.01 2.55 -11.37
C ALA A 68 34.51 2.51 -10.98
N ASN A 69 34.84 2.83 -9.72
CA ASN A 69 36.17 2.67 -9.15
C ASN A 69 36.51 1.20 -8.77
N GLU A 70 35.57 0.27 -8.91
CA GLU A 70 35.73 -1.17 -8.75
C GLU A 70 35.55 -1.88 -10.10
N ALA A 71 36.38 -2.89 -10.39
CA ALA A 71 36.39 -3.57 -11.69
C ALA A 71 35.17 -4.48 -11.93
N ASP A 72 34.52 -4.94 -10.85
CA ASP A 72 33.30 -5.75 -10.86
C ASP A 72 32.57 -5.59 -9.51
N PRO A 73 31.82 -4.49 -9.32
CA PRO A 73 31.22 -4.18 -8.02
C PRO A 73 30.08 -5.15 -7.70
N GLU A 74 30.23 -5.91 -6.61
CA GLU A 74 29.15 -6.70 -6.01
C GLU A 74 28.30 -5.79 -5.12
N PHE A 75 27.12 -5.41 -5.61
CA PHE A 75 26.23 -4.48 -4.90
C PHE A 75 25.68 -5.08 -3.60
N MET A 76 25.59 -4.22 -2.59
CA MET A 76 24.97 -4.52 -1.31
C MET A 76 23.99 -3.40 -0.97
N PHE A 77 22.74 -3.75 -0.78
CA PHE A 77 21.66 -2.85 -0.37
C PHE A 77 21.62 -2.81 1.16
N GLN A 78 22.31 -1.85 1.76
CA GLN A 78 22.60 -1.87 3.20
C GLN A 78 21.44 -1.36 4.04
N ASP A 79 20.57 -0.55 3.44
CA ASP A 79 19.39 0.03 4.09
C ASP A 79 18.34 0.39 3.03
N TRP A 80 17.09 0.51 3.43
CA TRP A 80 15.99 0.93 2.57
C TRP A 80 14.86 1.64 3.33
N GLU A 81 14.23 2.59 2.66
CA GLU A 81 13.12 3.38 3.20
C GLU A 81 11.92 3.34 2.24
N GLY A 82 10.70 3.37 2.79
CA GLY A 82 9.47 3.37 1.97
C GLY A 82 9.17 2.02 1.29
N ILE A 83 9.80 0.93 1.73
CA ILE A 83 9.64 -0.41 1.15
C ILE A 83 9.07 -1.36 2.21
N PRO A 84 7.91 -2.01 1.98
CA PRO A 84 7.33 -3.01 2.87
C PRO A 84 8.28 -4.18 3.14
N SER A 85 8.06 -4.85 4.27
CA SER A 85 8.82 -6.04 4.64
C SER A 85 8.74 -7.10 3.53
N GLY A 86 9.88 -7.72 3.19
CA GLY A 86 9.96 -8.73 2.14
C GLY A 86 10.02 -8.19 0.70
N MET A 87 9.88 -6.88 0.49
CA MET A 87 9.98 -6.27 -0.85
C MET A 87 11.41 -5.81 -1.20
N ALA A 88 12.31 -5.77 -0.21
CA ALA A 88 13.74 -5.59 -0.42
C ALA A 88 14.54 -6.46 0.55
N SER A 89 15.79 -6.74 0.16
CA SER A 89 16.80 -7.39 0.99
C SER A 89 18.17 -6.84 0.65
N GLU A 90 19.22 -7.32 1.31
CA GLU A 90 20.61 -6.90 1.04
C GLU A 90 21.08 -7.09 -0.41
N CYS A 91 20.40 -7.90 -1.20
CA CYS A 91 20.78 -8.21 -2.57
C CYS A 91 19.61 -8.27 -3.56
N HIS A 92 18.41 -7.85 -3.13
CA HIS A 92 17.20 -7.95 -3.95
C HIS A 92 16.28 -6.75 -3.76
N ILE A 93 15.63 -6.34 -4.84
CA ILE A 93 14.55 -5.36 -4.86
C ILE A 93 13.41 -5.97 -5.67
N ASN A 94 12.19 -5.97 -5.11
CA ASN A 94 10.99 -6.39 -5.82
C ASN A 94 10.52 -5.25 -6.73
N TRP A 95 10.82 -5.36 -8.03
CA TRP A 95 10.47 -4.34 -9.01
C TRP A 95 8.98 -4.26 -9.32
N ASP A 96 8.21 -5.33 -9.08
CA ASP A 96 6.75 -5.28 -9.22
C ASP A 96 6.14 -4.35 -8.17
N PHE A 97 6.68 -4.35 -6.94
CA PHE A 97 6.33 -3.36 -5.92
C PHE A 97 6.64 -1.93 -6.37
N ILE A 98 7.85 -1.68 -6.89
CA ILE A 98 8.26 -0.33 -7.34
C ILE A 98 7.34 0.17 -8.47
N ASN A 99 7.04 -0.68 -9.44
CA ASN A 99 6.14 -0.34 -10.53
C ASN A 99 4.71 -0.10 -10.05
N GLY A 100 4.18 -0.97 -9.18
CA GLY A 100 2.87 -0.77 -8.56
C GLY A 100 2.80 0.51 -7.73
N PHE A 101 3.86 0.85 -7.02
CA PHE A 101 3.95 2.09 -6.24
C PHE A 101 3.92 3.34 -7.15
N LYS A 102 4.65 3.33 -8.27
CA LYS A 102 4.57 4.41 -9.27
C LYS A 102 3.16 4.56 -9.83
N GLN A 103 2.50 3.46 -10.14
CA GLN A 103 1.12 3.48 -10.61
C GLN A 103 0.15 4.00 -9.54
N ALA A 104 0.33 3.58 -8.29
CA ALA A 104 -0.42 4.10 -7.15
C ALA A 104 -0.25 5.62 -7.01
N ARG A 105 0.96 6.13 -7.24
CA ARG A 105 1.28 7.57 -7.19
C ARG A 105 0.56 8.36 -8.26
N GLU A 106 0.44 7.83 -9.47
CA GLU A 106 -0.37 8.46 -10.52
C GLU A 106 -1.86 8.54 -10.14
N GLU A 107 -2.34 7.55 -9.37
CA GLU A 107 -3.72 7.50 -8.87
C GLU A 107 -3.92 8.22 -7.51
N GLY A 108 -2.86 8.69 -6.86
CA GLY A 108 -2.87 9.31 -5.53
C GLY A 108 -3.20 8.34 -4.38
N ASN A 109 -2.83 7.07 -4.54
CA ASN A 109 -3.14 5.95 -3.65
C ASN A 109 -1.88 5.28 -3.06
N GLU A 110 -0.75 5.98 -2.96
CA GLU A 110 0.54 5.36 -2.57
C GLU A 110 0.48 4.70 -1.19
N ALA A 111 -0.16 5.34 -0.20
CA ALA A 111 -0.27 4.80 1.16
C ALA A 111 -1.13 3.55 1.17
N ALA A 112 -2.24 3.57 0.43
CA ALA A 112 -3.13 2.42 0.31
C ALA A 112 -2.43 1.23 -0.34
N PHE A 113 -1.60 1.47 -1.38
CA PHE A 113 -0.85 0.39 -2.02
C PHE A 113 0.23 -0.20 -1.09
N VAL A 114 0.95 0.65 -0.35
CA VAL A 114 1.93 0.20 0.66
C VAL A 114 1.25 -0.63 1.74
N ALA A 115 0.12 -0.17 2.28
CA ALA A 115 -0.67 -0.90 3.27
C ALA A 115 -1.19 -2.24 2.72
N PHE A 116 -1.63 -2.27 1.46
CA PHE A 116 -2.05 -3.50 0.80
C PHE A 116 -0.90 -4.51 0.69
N VAL A 117 0.28 -4.08 0.24
CA VAL A 117 1.44 -4.95 0.09
C VAL A 117 1.88 -5.50 1.44
N ASP A 118 1.86 -4.69 2.49
CA ASP A 118 2.21 -5.10 3.85
C ASP A 118 1.20 -6.13 4.42
N LEU A 119 -0.10 -5.91 4.20
CA LEU A 119 -1.17 -6.78 4.70
C LEU A 119 -1.25 -8.12 3.95
N PHE A 120 -1.19 -8.09 2.62
CA PHE A 120 -1.43 -9.25 1.76
C PHE A 120 -0.14 -9.91 1.25
N ASN A 121 1.02 -9.28 1.44
CA ASN A 121 2.30 -9.69 0.87
C ASN A 121 2.19 -9.94 -0.65
N SER A 122 1.45 -9.08 -1.35
CA SER A 122 1.15 -9.16 -2.78
C SER A 122 1.45 -7.83 -3.45
N THR A 123 2.07 -7.87 -4.63
CA THR A 123 2.39 -6.71 -5.47
C THR A 123 1.46 -6.59 -6.69
N ASP A 124 0.42 -7.42 -6.75
CA ASP A 124 -0.57 -7.37 -7.83
C ASP A 124 -1.41 -6.09 -7.72
N PHE A 125 -1.15 -5.15 -8.62
CA PHE A 125 -1.80 -3.85 -8.63
C PHE A 125 -3.30 -3.93 -9.01
N ASP A 126 -3.67 -4.88 -9.86
CA ASP A 126 -5.08 -5.07 -10.23
C ASP A 126 -5.87 -5.62 -9.03
N LEU A 127 -5.27 -6.56 -8.28
CA LEU A 127 -5.85 -7.06 -7.03
C LEU A 127 -6.00 -5.95 -5.99
N PHE A 128 -4.97 -5.10 -5.83
CA PHE A 128 -5.05 -3.92 -4.97
C PHE A 128 -6.25 -3.03 -5.34
N ARG A 129 -6.35 -2.68 -6.63
CA ARG A 129 -7.40 -1.77 -7.12
C ARG A 129 -8.81 -2.34 -6.95
N ASP A 130 -8.95 -3.67 -7.06
CA ASP A 130 -10.23 -4.34 -6.86
C ASP A 130 -10.58 -4.53 -5.37
N ALA A 131 -9.58 -4.69 -4.50
CA ALA A 131 -9.75 -4.84 -3.06
C ALA A 131 -9.94 -3.51 -2.32
N TYR A 132 -9.36 -2.40 -2.81
CA TYR A 132 -9.35 -1.14 -2.09
C TYR A 132 -10.74 -0.48 -2.02
N MET A 133 -11.20 -0.22 -0.79
CA MET A 133 -12.53 0.31 -0.48
C MET A 133 -12.52 1.79 -0.05
N GLY A 134 -11.34 2.36 0.18
CA GLY A 134 -11.16 3.75 0.61
C GLY A 134 -10.53 3.87 1.99
N GLU A 135 -10.55 5.09 2.53
CA GLU A 135 -10.00 5.43 3.83
C GLU A 135 -11.08 5.39 4.90
N ALA A 136 -10.73 4.93 6.11
CA ALA A 136 -11.59 5.04 7.27
C ALA A 136 -10.76 5.22 8.55
N LYS A 137 -11.26 6.05 9.47
CA LYS A 137 -10.62 6.29 10.76
C LYS A 137 -10.66 5.06 11.66
N ASP A 138 -11.78 4.35 11.62
CA ASP A 138 -12.07 3.15 12.39
C ASP A 138 -13.14 2.32 11.67
N GLU A 139 -13.32 1.08 12.14
CA GLU A 139 -14.28 0.12 11.59
C GLU A 139 -15.73 0.64 11.65
N GLU A 140 -16.08 1.35 12.74
CA GLU A 140 -17.42 1.92 12.94
C GLU A 140 -17.73 3.00 11.89
N THR A 141 -16.80 3.92 11.66
CA THR A 141 -16.94 4.97 10.63
C THR A 141 -17.14 4.35 9.24
N PHE A 142 -16.34 3.34 8.89
CA PHE A 142 -16.52 2.63 7.62
C PHE A 142 -17.89 1.95 7.54
N ALA A 143 -18.30 1.25 8.60
CA ALA A 143 -19.56 0.54 8.64
C ALA A 143 -20.77 1.47 8.52
N GLU A 144 -20.73 2.66 9.11
CA GLU A 144 -21.77 3.69 8.96
C GLU A 144 -21.93 4.11 7.50
N GLU A 145 -20.83 4.44 6.84
CA GLU A 145 -20.83 4.84 5.44
C GLU A 145 -21.30 3.71 4.53
N TYR A 146 -20.75 2.51 4.72
CA TYR A 146 -21.12 1.31 3.97
C TYR A 146 -22.60 0.96 4.13
N LEU A 147 -23.14 1.08 5.35
CA LEU A 147 -24.55 0.87 5.64
C LEU A 147 -25.44 1.89 4.91
N ASN A 148 -25.06 3.17 4.95
CA ASN A 148 -25.79 4.25 4.26
C ASN A 148 -25.79 4.05 2.74
N ASP A 149 -24.64 3.68 2.16
CA ASP A 149 -24.50 3.47 0.72
C ASP A 149 -25.22 2.20 0.24
N SER A 150 -25.23 1.14 1.06
CA SER A 150 -25.94 -0.10 0.75
C SER A 150 -27.47 0.05 0.79
N GLY A 151 -27.97 1.04 1.54
CA GLY A 151 -29.39 1.24 1.77
C GLY A 151 -30.05 0.14 2.59
N LEU A 152 -29.28 -0.64 3.36
CA LEU A 152 -29.77 -1.80 4.12
C LEU A 152 -30.94 -1.47 5.04
N LEU A 153 -30.97 -0.24 5.58
CA LEU A 153 -32.01 0.23 6.49
C LEU A 153 -33.12 1.06 5.82
N ASN A 154 -33.10 1.25 4.50
CA ASN A 154 -34.03 2.16 3.81
C ASN A 154 -35.52 1.78 3.96
N ASP A 155 -35.80 0.48 4.08
CA ASP A 155 -37.17 -0.03 4.24
C ASP A 155 -37.59 -0.18 5.72
N ILE A 156 -36.71 0.19 6.66
CA ILE A 156 -36.96 0.10 8.10
C ILE A 156 -37.47 1.46 8.61
N PRO A 157 -38.59 1.51 9.37
CA PRO A 157 -39.06 2.76 9.96
C PRO A 157 -37.96 3.41 10.81
N GLU A 158 -37.79 4.73 10.67
CA GLU A 158 -36.73 5.49 11.36
C GLU A 158 -36.76 5.28 12.89
N SER A 159 -37.95 5.12 13.47
CA SER A 159 -38.11 4.83 14.89
C SER A 159 -37.45 3.53 15.33
N VAL A 160 -37.31 2.56 14.43
CA VAL A 160 -36.65 1.27 14.65
C VAL A 160 -35.19 1.33 14.21
N ALA A 161 -34.89 1.97 13.07
CA ALA A 161 -33.53 2.08 12.52
C ALA A 161 -32.55 2.74 13.51
N ARG A 162 -33.02 3.68 14.35
CA ARG A 162 -32.21 4.32 15.41
C ARG A 162 -31.68 3.37 16.49
N TYR A 163 -32.18 2.14 16.57
CA TYR A 163 -31.70 1.11 17.50
C TYR A 163 -30.75 0.10 16.84
N PHE A 164 -30.36 0.33 15.57
CA PHE A 164 -29.39 -0.54 14.91
C PHE A 164 -28.03 -0.42 15.59
N ASP A 165 -27.48 -1.56 16.01
CA ASP A 165 -26.19 -1.64 16.69
C ASP A 165 -25.07 -1.61 15.65
N ILE A 166 -24.61 -0.40 15.30
CA ILE A 166 -23.57 -0.21 14.31
C ILE A 166 -22.23 -0.81 14.74
N VAL A 167 -21.95 -0.82 16.03
CA VAL A 167 -20.69 -1.35 16.59
C VAL A 167 -20.63 -2.86 16.40
N ALA A 168 -21.73 -3.56 16.71
CA ALA A 168 -21.82 -5.00 16.46
C ALA A 168 -21.74 -5.33 14.97
N TYR A 169 -22.39 -4.52 14.11
CA TYR A 169 -22.35 -4.70 12.66
C TYR A 169 -20.94 -4.48 12.08
N ALA A 170 -20.25 -3.43 12.51
CA ALA A 170 -18.88 -3.14 12.11
C ALA A 170 -17.95 -4.31 12.45
N ARG A 171 -18.00 -4.79 13.70
CA ARG A 171 -17.19 -5.92 14.14
C ARG A 171 -17.41 -7.16 13.27
N ASP A 172 -18.67 -7.48 12.94
CA ASP A 172 -18.98 -8.66 12.14
C ASP A 172 -18.52 -8.49 10.67
N LEU A 173 -18.57 -7.26 10.11
CA LEU A 173 -18.03 -6.95 8.78
C LEU A 173 -16.51 -7.16 8.70
N PHE A 174 -15.75 -6.69 9.70
CA PHE A 174 -14.28 -6.77 9.70
C PHE A 174 -13.73 -8.12 10.19
N ILE A 175 -14.58 -9.00 10.73
CA ILE A 175 -14.20 -10.40 10.98
C ILE A 175 -14.16 -11.21 9.68
N GLY A 176 -15.03 -10.90 8.71
CA GLY A 176 -15.25 -11.75 7.54
C GLY A 176 -14.81 -11.12 6.22
N ASP A 177 -15.31 -9.93 5.94
CA ASP A 177 -15.34 -9.38 4.58
C ASP A 177 -14.31 -8.28 4.36
N PHE A 178 -13.93 -7.54 5.41
CA PHE A 178 -13.05 -6.39 5.31
C PHE A 178 -11.86 -6.45 6.27
N SER A 179 -10.82 -5.69 5.96
CA SER A 179 -9.70 -5.43 6.86
C SER A 179 -9.33 -3.95 6.82
N LEU A 180 -9.13 -3.35 7.99
CA LEU A 180 -8.64 -1.98 8.16
C LEU A 180 -7.15 -2.05 8.52
N HIS A 181 -6.29 -1.52 7.66
CA HIS A 181 -4.85 -1.47 7.87
C HIS A 181 -4.32 -0.08 7.53
N ASP A 182 -3.60 0.55 8.45
CA ASP A 182 -3.05 1.90 8.31
C ASP A 182 -4.06 2.97 7.80
N GLY A 183 -5.32 2.86 8.24
CA GLY A 183 -6.38 3.80 7.84
C GLY A 183 -7.02 3.50 6.48
N HIS A 184 -6.63 2.42 5.82
CA HIS A 184 -7.18 1.96 4.53
C HIS A 184 -7.99 0.69 4.71
N VAL A 185 -9.16 0.63 4.06
CA VAL A 185 -10.05 -0.53 4.11
C VAL A 185 -9.91 -1.35 2.83
N PHE A 186 -9.75 -2.65 2.99
CA PHE A 186 -9.65 -3.62 1.90
C PHE A 186 -10.72 -4.69 2.05
N ASN A 187 -11.29 -5.11 0.92
CA ASN A 187 -12.16 -6.27 0.84
C ASN A 187 -11.33 -7.56 0.73
N MET A 188 -11.59 -8.51 1.63
CA MET A 188 -10.87 -9.78 1.78
C MET A 188 -11.37 -10.89 0.84
N THR A 189 -12.48 -10.66 0.13
CA THR A 189 -13.15 -11.67 -0.73
C THR A 189 -12.94 -11.48 -2.23
N CYS A 190 -11.99 -10.61 -2.61
CA CYS A 190 -11.63 -10.32 -4.00
C CYS A 190 -10.78 -11.41 -4.65
#